data_AF-X0W0U6-F1
#
_entry.id   AF-X0W0U6-F1
#
_cell.length_a   1.000
_cell.length_b   1.000
_cell.length_c   1.000
_cell.angle_alpha   90.00
_cell.angle_beta   90.00
_cell.angle_gamma   90.00
#
_symmetry.space_group_name_H-M   'P 1'
#
loop_
_entity.id
_entity.type
_entity.pdbx_description
1 polymer ?
#
loop_
_entity_poly.entity_id
_entity_poly.type
_entity_poly.pdbx_seq_one_letter_code
_entity_poly.pdbx_strand_id
1 'polypeptide(L)'
;MSDTNFFAETTFRNERKKFGTKLDDRRRHLYLIGKTGMGKTELLKNMAIQDIREGRGIGFVDPHGEAAEELLDFVPKERVSDIVYFNPADLDFPIAFNVMEKVSVEHRHLVASGLMGVFKKIWPDVWSARMEYILHNSILALLEYPGSTILGVNRILADPEYRKDVVDKIRDPVVKAFWINEFARYTQRYETEATAAIQNKIGQFISSPLIRNIVGQEDSTVDMRKI
;
A
#
# COMPACT_ATOMS: atom_id res chain seq x y z
N MET A 1 19.20 -22.01 19.01
CA MET A 1 19.30 -20.61 18.54
C MET A 1 19.09 -19.70 19.73
N SER A 2 19.77 -18.55 19.79
CA SER A 2 19.56 -17.62 20.89
C SER A 2 18.23 -16.91 20.70
N ASP A 3 17.35 -16.89 21.71
CA ASP A 3 16.11 -16.10 21.68
C ASP A 3 16.37 -14.58 21.84
N THR A 4 17.62 -14.13 21.67
CA THR A 4 18.03 -12.74 21.87
C THR A 4 18.58 -12.15 20.57
N ASN A 5 18.03 -11.03 20.13
CA ASN A 5 18.61 -10.22 19.06
C ASN A 5 19.58 -9.21 19.70
N PHE A 6 20.89 -9.40 19.47
CA PHE A 6 21.96 -8.65 20.12
C PHE A 6 22.29 -7.37 19.34
N PHE A 7 22.06 -6.19 19.90
CA PHE A 7 22.31 -4.93 19.19
C PHE A 7 23.37 -4.04 19.85
N ALA A 8 23.92 -4.44 20.99
CA ALA A 8 24.90 -3.63 21.70
C ALA A 8 25.84 -4.45 22.60
N GLU A 9 26.90 -3.80 23.08
CA GLU A 9 27.84 -4.31 24.07
C GLU A 9 27.91 -3.33 25.24
N THR A 10 28.00 -3.86 26.46
CA THR A 10 28.20 -3.09 27.69
C THR A 10 29.40 -3.60 28.46
N THR A 11 30.01 -2.74 29.27
CA THR A 11 31.05 -3.13 30.22
C THR A 11 30.41 -3.25 31.60
N PHE A 12 30.13 -4.49 32.02
CA PHE A 12 29.59 -4.76 33.34
C PHE A 12 30.64 -5.45 34.20
N ARG A 13 31.09 -4.82 35.29
CA ARG A 13 32.15 -5.32 36.18
C ARG A 13 33.47 -5.64 35.44
N ASN A 14 33.88 -4.74 34.54
CA ASN A 14 35.07 -4.91 33.68
C ASN A 14 35.01 -6.10 32.70
N GLU A 15 33.85 -6.73 32.54
CA GLU A 15 33.61 -7.73 31.50
C GLU A 15 32.79 -7.12 30.37
N ARG A 16 33.26 -7.28 29.13
CA ARG A 16 32.48 -6.95 27.94
C ARG A 16 31.39 -7.99 27.74
N LYS A 17 30.13 -7.55 27.78
CA LYS A 17 28.96 -8.40 27.60
C LYS A 17 28.08 -7.84 26.50
N LYS A 18 27.79 -8.68 25.51
CA LYS A 18 26.75 -8.39 24.52
C LYS A 18 25.39 -8.41 25.21
N PHE A 19 24.54 -7.47 24.84
CA PHE A 19 23.16 -7.44 25.28
C PHE A 19 22.24 -7.10 24.10
N GLY A 20 20.97 -7.38 24.30
CA GLY A 20 19.99 -7.34 23.24
C GLY A 20 18.58 -7.42 23.80
N THR A 21 17.63 -7.63 22.90
CA THR A 21 16.22 -7.77 23.23
C THR A 21 15.78 -9.21 22.98
N LYS A 22 15.05 -9.79 23.94
CA LYS A 22 14.50 -11.14 23.80
C LYS A 22 13.37 -11.14 22.80
N LEU A 23 13.14 -12.26 22.14
CA LEU A 23 12.07 -12.40 21.15
C LEU A 23 10.69 -12.09 21.73
N ASP A 24 10.41 -12.49 22.98
CA ASP A 24 9.14 -12.16 23.64
C ASP A 24 8.97 -10.64 23.87
N ASP A 25 10.04 -9.96 24.27
CA ASP A 25 10.03 -8.51 24.48
C ASP A 25 9.84 -7.76 23.13
N ARG A 26 10.45 -8.26 22.05
CA ARG A 26 10.31 -7.67 20.70
C ARG A 26 8.88 -7.68 20.17
N ARG A 27 8.02 -8.59 20.64
CA ARG A 27 6.59 -8.63 20.27
C ARG A 27 5.82 -7.41 20.78
N ARG A 28 6.37 -6.67 21.74
CA ARG A 28 5.79 -5.45 22.30
C ARG A 28 6.21 -4.17 21.57
N HIS A 29 6.85 -4.32 20.40
CA HIS A 29 7.42 -3.27 19.57
C HIS A 29 8.63 -2.57 20.21
N LEU A 30 9.44 -1.92 19.37
CA LEU A 30 10.62 -1.17 19.77
C LEU A 30 10.51 0.24 19.19
N TYR A 31 10.73 1.25 20.04
CA TYR A 31 10.77 2.64 19.63
C TYR A 31 12.18 3.20 19.81
N LEU A 32 12.81 3.60 18.70
CA LEU A 32 14.17 4.14 18.71
C LEU A 32 14.17 5.62 18.36
N ILE A 33 14.79 6.43 19.23
CA ILE A 33 14.88 7.88 19.08
C ILE A 33 16.34 8.29 18.97
N GLY A 34 16.63 9.21 18.06
CA GLY A 34 17.97 9.77 17.90
C GLY A 34 18.00 10.74 16.73
N LYS A 35 18.99 11.64 16.70
CA LYS A 35 19.23 12.53 15.55
C LYS A 35 19.86 11.76 14.38
N THR A 36 19.94 12.39 13.20
CA THR A 36 20.72 11.87 12.08
C THR A 36 22.18 11.68 12.51
N GLY A 37 22.84 10.61 12.03
CA GLY A 37 24.22 10.28 12.40
C GLY A 37 24.40 9.56 13.75
N MET A 38 23.33 9.33 14.52
CA MET A 38 23.40 8.63 15.81
C MET A 38 23.40 7.10 15.71
N GLY A 39 23.56 6.53 14.50
CA GLY A 39 23.63 5.08 14.30
C GLY A 39 22.30 4.32 14.33
N LYS A 40 21.15 5.00 14.22
CA LYS A 40 19.82 4.35 14.22
C LYS A 40 19.66 3.31 13.11
N THR A 41 20.02 3.69 11.88
CA THR A 41 19.96 2.83 10.70
C THR A 41 20.84 1.60 10.90
N GLU A 42 22.05 1.81 11.40
CA GLU A 42 23.03 0.74 11.67
C GLU A 42 22.55 -0.23 12.72
N LEU A 43 21.92 0.28 13.78
CA LEU A 43 21.31 -0.57 14.78
C LEU A 43 20.18 -1.42 14.16
N LEU A 44 19.27 -0.81 13.39
CA LEU A 44 18.19 -1.55 12.72
C LEU A 44 18.72 -2.58 11.70
N LYS A 45 19.74 -2.24 10.91
CA LYS A 45 20.40 -3.17 9.98
C LYS A 45 21.00 -4.35 10.73
N ASN A 46 21.75 -4.11 11.81
CA ASN A 46 22.33 -5.19 12.61
C ASN A 46 21.29 -6.12 13.22
N MET A 47 20.14 -5.58 13.64
CA MET A 47 19.02 -6.39 14.12
C MET A 47 18.42 -7.23 12.97
N ALA A 48 18.18 -6.62 11.81
CA ALA A 48 17.65 -7.27 10.61
C ALA A 48 18.57 -8.39 10.10
N ILE A 49 19.88 -8.14 10.00
CA ILE A 49 20.88 -9.13 9.57
C ILE A 49 20.87 -10.36 10.47
N GLN A 50 20.72 -10.18 11.78
CA GLN A 50 20.59 -11.31 12.71
C GLN A 50 19.34 -12.14 12.42
N ASP A 51 18.19 -11.50 12.22
CA ASP A 51 16.95 -12.21 11.91
C ASP A 51 17.04 -12.93 10.56
N ILE A 52 17.63 -12.29 9.54
CA ILE A 52 17.89 -12.89 8.23
C ILE A 52 18.73 -14.16 8.38
N ARG A 53 19.85 -14.08 9.11
CA ARG A 53 20.77 -15.20 9.33
C ARG A 53 20.18 -16.32 10.20
N GLU A 54 19.27 -15.99 11.10
CA GLU A 54 18.54 -16.95 11.92
C GLU A 54 17.35 -17.59 11.19
N GLY A 55 17.15 -17.28 9.91
CA GLY A 55 16.07 -17.86 9.12
C GLY A 55 14.69 -17.21 9.40
N ARG A 56 14.64 -16.08 10.09
CA ARG A 56 13.39 -15.36 10.40
C ARG A 56 12.99 -14.45 9.24
N GLY A 57 11.68 -14.24 9.07
CA GLY A 57 11.13 -13.27 8.14
C GLY A 57 11.25 -11.85 8.71
N ILE A 58 11.52 -10.89 7.83
CA ILE A 58 11.60 -9.46 8.17
C ILE A 58 10.93 -8.62 7.09
N GLY A 59 10.40 -7.47 7.49
CA GLY A 59 10.05 -6.38 6.59
C GLY A 59 10.92 -5.17 6.91
N PHE A 60 11.51 -4.55 5.89
CA PHE A 60 12.34 -3.36 6.05
C PHE A 60 11.87 -2.29 5.07
N VAL A 61 11.54 -1.11 5.59
CA VAL A 61 11.07 0.03 4.80
C VAL A 61 12.08 1.15 4.95
N ASP A 62 12.75 1.49 3.85
CA ASP A 62 13.76 2.53 3.79
C ASP A 62 13.38 3.60 2.76
N PRO A 63 13.07 4.84 3.18
CA PRO A 63 12.82 5.95 2.26
C PRO A 63 14.01 6.32 1.38
N HIS A 64 15.24 5.96 1.78
CA HIS A 64 16.47 6.30 1.05
C HIS A 64 17.01 5.15 0.19
N GLY A 65 16.54 3.92 0.41
CA GLY A 65 16.92 2.72 -0.36
C GLY A 65 18.26 2.08 0.04
N GLU A 66 19.26 2.89 0.38
CA GLU A 66 20.63 2.44 0.70
C GLU A 66 20.66 1.28 1.72
N ALA A 67 19.92 1.39 2.82
CA ALA A 67 19.93 0.37 3.86
C ALA A 67 19.19 -0.90 3.45
N ALA A 68 18.13 -0.78 2.63
CA ALA A 68 17.41 -1.93 2.12
C ALA A 68 18.25 -2.72 1.10
N GLU A 69 19.00 -2.03 0.24
CA GLU A 69 19.93 -2.63 -0.72
C GLU A 69 21.07 -3.37 -0.01
N GLU A 70 21.72 -2.73 0.97
CA GLU A 70 22.78 -3.37 1.76
C GLU A 70 22.31 -4.66 2.45
N LEU A 71 21.05 -4.73 2.90
CA LEU A 71 20.52 -5.92 3.56
C LEU A 71 20.46 -7.15 2.63
N LEU A 72 20.38 -6.95 1.31
CA LEU A 72 20.35 -8.03 0.33
C LEU A 72 21.65 -8.84 0.35
N ASP A 73 22.79 -8.19 0.60
CA ASP A 73 24.11 -8.84 0.69
C ASP A 73 24.22 -9.83 1.87
N PHE A 74 23.31 -9.71 2.85
CA PHE A 74 23.27 -10.58 4.02
C PHE A 74 22.29 -11.73 3.90
N VAL A 75 21.52 -11.82 2.80
CA VAL A 75 20.57 -12.92 2.58
C VAL A 75 21.32 -14.20 2.18
N PRO A 76 21.11 -15.33 2.90
CA PRO A 76 21.70 -16.61 2.51
C PRO A 76 21.27 -17.02 1.10
N LYS A 77 22.18 -17.65 0.34
CA LYS A 77 21.94 -18.02 -1.07
C LYS A 77 20.69 -18.89 -1.25
N GLU A 78 20.46 -19.77 -0.30
CA GLU A 78 19.32 -20.68 -0.25
C GLU A 78 17.96 -19.98 -0.05
N ARG A 79 17.94 -18.70 0.34
CA ARG A 79 16.70 -17.91 0.55
C ARG A 79 16.52 -16.75 -0.44
N VAL A 80 17.34 -16.68 -1.50
CA VAL A 80 17.21 -15.59 -2.49
C VAL A 80 15.83 -15.59 -3.15
N SER A 81 15.21 -16.77 -3.32
CA SER A 81 13.85 -16.92 -3.84
C SER A 81 12.75 -16.35 -2.93
N ASP A 82 13.06 -16.11 -1.66
CA ASP A 82 12.09 -15.66 -0.66
C ASP A 82 12.02 -14.12 -0.58
N ILE A 83 12.88 -13.43 -1.34
CA ILE A 83 13.02 -11.98 -1.30
C ILE A 83 11.91 -11.34 -2.13
N VAL A 84 11.19 -10.41 -1.52
CA VAL A 84 10.37 -9.42 -2.22
C VAL A 84 11.05 -8.06 -2.08
N TYR A 85 11.73 -7.63 -3.14
CA TYR A 85 12.35 -6.31 -3.19
C TYR A 85 11.43 -5.34 -3.93
N PHE A 86 10.86 -4.38 -3.19
CA PHE A 86 9.94 -3.39 -3.73
C PHE A 86 10.61 -2.02 -3.84
N ASN A 87 11.00 -1.64 -5.06
CA ASN A 87 11.46 -0.30 -5.37
C ASN A 87 10.43 0.42 -6.26
N PRO A 88 9.69 1.40 -5.72
CA PRO A 88 8.71 2.16 -6.51
C PRO A 88 9.32 2.96 -7.67
N ALA A 89 10.64 3.19 -7.67
CA ALA A 89 11.35 3.89 -8.75
C ALA A 89 11.78 2.95 -9.90
N ASP A 90 11.66 1.63 -9.74
CA ASP A 90 12.01 0.65 -10.77
C ASP A 90 10.94 0.60 -11.87
N LEU A 91 11.34 0.96 -13.09
CA LEU A 91 10.49 0.93 -14.28
C LEU A 91 10.62 -0.36 -15.08
N ASP A 92 11.71 -1.10 -14.92
CA ASP A 92 12.00 -2.31 -15.67
C ASP A 92 11.29 -3.52 -15.03
N PHE A 93 11.23 -3.57 -13.70
CA PHE A 93 10.60 -4.63 -12.92
C PHE A 93 9.62 -4.10 -11.85
N PRO A 94 8.56 -3.37 -12.23
CA PRO A 94 7.61 -2.83 -11.27
C PRO A 94 6.79 -3.95 -10.61
N ILE A 95 6.76 -3.97 -9.28
CA ILE A 95 5.87 -4.86 -8.52
C ILE A 95 4.42 -4.41 -8.71
N ALA A 96 3.55 -5.34 -9.08
CA ALA A 96 2.11 -5.10 -9.12
C ALA A 96 1.52 -5.17 -7.71
N PHE A 97 0.75 -4.15 -7.35
CA PHE A 97 -0.02 -4.12 -6.11
C PHE A 97 -1.39 -3.49 -6.39
N ASN A 98 -2.37 -4.35 -6.66
CA ASN A 98 -3.75 -3.95 -6.87
C ASN A 98 -4.56 -4.12 -5.59
N VAL A 99 -4.78 -3.02 -4.87
CA VAL A 99 -5.59 -3.02 -3.64
C VAL A 99 -7.05 -3.41 -3.85
N MET A 100 -7.52 -3.42 -5.12
CA MET A 100 -8.89 -3.79 -5.50
C MET A 100 -9.01 -5.27 -5.88
N GLU A 101 -7.90 -6.00 -5.94
CA GLU A 101 -7.86 -7.40 -6.35
C GLU A 101 -8.56 -8.32 -5.33
N LYS A 102 -9.49 -9.15 -5.83
CA LYS A 102 -10.08 -10.30 -5.10
C LYS A 102 -10.58 -9.96 -3.68
N VAL A 103 -11.08 -8.73 -3.49
CA VAL A 103 -11.60 -8.27 -2.19
C VAL A 103 -12.95 -8.94 -1.90
N SER A 104 -13.02 -9.70 -0.80
CA SER A 104 -14.27 -10.32 -0.37
C SER A 104 -15.31 -9.26 0.05
N VAL A 105 -16.59 -9.60 -0.12
CA VAL A 105 -17.72 -8.66 0.02
C VAL A 105 -17.69 -7.96 1.39
N GLU A 106 -17.40 -8.71 2.44
CA GLU A 106 -17.31 -8.25 3.81
C GLU A 106 -16.16 -7.26 4.07
N HIS A 107 -15.14 -7.19 3.20
CA HIS A 107 -14.01 -6.27 3.35
C HIS A 107 -14.03 -5.09 2.39
N ARG A 108 -14.96 -5.05 1.41
CA ARG A 108 -15.00 -3.98 0.39
C ARG A 108 -15.12 -2.58 0.99
N HIS A 109 -15.93 -2.42 2.04
CA HIS A 109 -16.09 -1.14 2.73
C HIS A 109 -14.81 -0.68 3.44
N LEU A 110 -14.01 -1.61 3.99
CA LEU A 110 -12.71 -1.31 4.60
C LEU A 110 -11.72 -0.86 3.53
N VAL A 111 -11.67 -1.53 2.39
CA VAL A 111 -10.80 -1.16 1.26
C VAL A 111 -11.19 0.22 0.72
N ALA A 112 -12.48 0.48 0.51
CA ALA A 112 -12.96 1.78 0.05
C ALA A 112 -12.63 2.91 1.04
N SER A 113 -12.85 2.68 2.34
CA SER A 113 -12.51 3.64 3.40
C SER A 113 -11.00 3.87 3.51
N GLY A 114 -10.20 2.81 3.38
CA GLY A 114 -8.74 2.87 3.39
C GLY A 114 -8.20 3.69 2.23
N LEU A 115 -8.68 3.43 1.00
CA LEU A 115 -8.35 4.21 -0.19
C LEU A 115 -8.73 5.69 -0.03
N MET A 116 -9.92 5.97 0.49
CA MET A 116 -10.34 7.35 0.80
C MET A 116 -9.39 8.01 1.79
N GLY A 117 -8.99 7.30 2.85
CA GLY A 117 -8.02 7.77 3.83
C GLY A 117 -6.64 8.06 3.22
N VAL A 118 -6.19 7.24 2.28
CA VAL A 118 -4.94 7.48 1.52
C VAL A 118 -5.06 8.76 0.70
N PHE A 119 -6.11 8.92 -0.10
CA PHE A 119 -6.29 10.11 -0.94
C PHE A 119 -6.46 11.40 -0.13
N LYS A 120 -7.08 11.34 1.05
CA LYS A 120 -7.16 12.46 1.98
C LYS A 120 -5.81 12.84 2.58
N LYS A 121 -4.91 11.88 2.79
CA LYS A 121 -3.54 12.16 3.26
C LYS A 121 -2.66 12.75 2.17
N ILE A 122 -2.82 12.31 0.92
CA ILE A 122 -2.07 12.85 -0.23
C ILE A 122 -2.51 14.29 -0.53
N TRP A 123 -3.82 14.55 -0.50
CA TRP A 123 -4.38 15.89 -0.70
C TRP A 123 -5.21 16.32 0.52
N PRO A 124 -4.57 16.88 1.56
CA PRO A 124 -5.27 17.33 2.76
C PRO A 124 -6.21 18.51 2.44
N ASP A 125 -7.34 18.56 3.13
CA ASP A 125 -8.29 19.70 3.18
C ASP A 125 -8.90 20.16 1.84
N VAL A 126 -8.80 19.36 0.76
CA VAL A 126 -9.35 19.71 -0.57
C VAL A 126 -10.46 18.77 -1.06
N TRP A 127 -10.94 17.88 -0.19
CA TRP A 127 -12.04 16.96 -0.48
C TRP A 127 -13.36 17.54 0.05
N SER A 128 -14.31 17.80 -0.84
CA SER A 128 -15.67 18.15 -0.43
C SER A 128 -16.49 16.88 -0.14
N ALA A 129 -17.54 17.00 0.68
CA ALA A 129 -18.45 15.89 0.97
C ALA A 129 -19.01 15.21 -0.30
N ARG A 130 -19.28 16.01 -1.35
CA ARG A 130 -19.72 15.49 -2.65
C ARG A 130 -18.63 14.68 -3.36
N MET A 131 -17.40 15.18 -3.38
CA MET A 131 -16.28 14.48 -4.00
C MET A 131 -16.03 13.13 -3.33
N GLU A 132 -16.04 13.12 -2.00
CA GLU A 132 -15.89 11.89 -1.22
C GLU A 132 -17.01 10.90 -1.53
N TYR A 133 -18.25 11.37 -1.60
CA TYR A 133 -19.41 10.54 -1.89
C TYR A 133 -19.35 9.90 -3.29
N ILE A 134 -19.04 10.68 -4.33
CA ILE A 134 -18.91 10.16 -5.71
C ILE A 134 -17.73 9.19 -5.83
N LEU A 135 -16.57 9.55 -5.27
CA LEU A 135 -15.38 8.70 -5.31
C LEU A 135 -15.59 7.39 -4.53
N HIS A 136 -16.22 7.45 -3.36
CA HIS A 136 -16.54 6.25 -2.57
C HIS A 136 -17.46 5.30 -3.34
N ASN A 137 -18.54 5.80 -3.96
CA ASN A 137 -19.40 4.97 -4.81
C ASN A 137 -18.69 4.44 -6.06
N SER A 138 -17.73 5.19 -6.61
CA SER A 138 -16.88 4.73 -7.71
C SER A 138 -15.98 3.56 -7.30
N ILE A 139 -15.33 3.67 -6.14
CA ILE A 139 -14.48 2.59 -5.62
C ILE A 139 -15.31 1.35 -5.30
N LEU A 140 -16.46 1.50 -4.64
CA LEU A 140 -17.35 0.38 -4.32
C LEU A 140 -17.86 -0.33 -5.59
N ALA A 141 -18.28 0.41 -6.60
CA ALA A 141 -18.72 -0.17 -7.86
C ALA A 141 -17.60 -0.96 -8.55
N LEU A 142 -16.38 -0.40 -8.57
CA LEU A 142 -15.23 -1.06 -9.17
C LEU A 142 -14.79 -2.31 -8.39
N LEU A 143 -14.91 -2.34 -7.06
CA LEU A 143 -14.65 -3.55 -6.25
C LEU A 143 -15.60 -4.72 -6.58
N GLU A 144 -16.72 -4.46 -7.25
CA GLU A 144 -17.63 -5.48 -7.77
C GLU A 144 -17.31 -5.89 -9.22
N TYR A 145 -16.49 -5.09 -9.92
CA TYR A 145 -16.15 -5.30 -11.31
C TYR A 145 -14.86 -6.14 -11.45
N PRO A 146 -14.90 -7.30 -12.12
CA PRO A 146 -13.72 -8.14 -12.32
C PRO A 146 -12.61 -7.41 -13.09
N GLY A 147 -11.36 -7.61 -12.69
CA GLY A 147 -10.19 -7.00 -13.35
C GLY A 147 -10.09 -5.49 -13.14
N SER A 148 -10.84 -4.91 -12.20
CA SER A 148 -10.76 -3.47 -11.95
C SER A 148 -9.47 -3.10 -11.23
N THR A 149 -9.03 -1.88 -11.51
CA THR A 149 -7.91 -1.22 -10.85
C THR A 149 -8.31 0.21 -10.52
N ILE A 150 -7.45 0.94 -9.80
CA ILE A 150 -7.74 2.33 -9.46
C ILE A 150 -7.87 3.23 -10.70
N LEU A 151 -7.29 2.83 -11.84
CA LEU A 151 -7.45 3.51 -13.13
C LEU A 151 -8.92 3.53 -13.58
N GLY A 152 -9.70 2.54 -13.16
CA GLY A 152 -11.12 2.42 -13.42
C GLY A 152 -11.94 3.60 -12.86
N VAL A 153 -11.44 4.33 -11.86
CA VAL A 153 -12.15 5.49 -11.28
C VAL A 153 -12.31 6.62 -12.30
N ASN A 154 -11.26 6.95 -13.05
CA ASN A 154 -11.39 7.97 -14.08
C ASN A 154 -12.27 7.49 -15.23
N ARG A 155 -12.18 6.19 -15.56
CA ARG A 155 -12.94 5.58 -16.65
C ARG A 155 -14.44 5.51 -16.35
N ILE A 156 -14.85 5.05 -15.16
CA ILE A 156 -16.27 5.01 -14.77
C ILE A 156 -16.90 6.41 -14.73
N LEU A 157 -16.11 7.45 -14.45
CA LEU A 157 -16.59 8.84 -14.45
C LEU A 157 -16.59 9.49 -15.85
N ALA A 158 -15.80 9.01 -16.80
CA ALA A 158 -15.66 9.63 -18.13
C ALA A 158 -16.34 8.87 -19.29
N ASP A 159 -16.39 7.54 -19.20
CA ASP A 159 -16.79 6.63 -20.27
C ASP A 159 -18.17 6.01 -19.94
N PRO A 160 -19.25 6.44 -20.61
CA PRO A 160 -20.59 5.93 -20.35
C PRO A 160 -20.76 4.44 -20.68
N GLU A 161 -20.03 3.91 -21.66
CA GLU A 161 -20.11 2.50 -22.05
C GLU A 161 -19.45 1.63 -20.97
N TYR A 162 -18.24 1.97 -20.56
CA TYR A 162 -17.58 1.30 -19.44
C TYR A 162 -18.38 1.42 -18.14
N ARG A 163 -18.97 2.60 -17.87
CA ARG A 163 -19.83 2.80 -16.71
C ARG A 163 -21.02 1.85 -16.72
N LYS A 164 -21.67 1.67 -17.87
CA LYS A 164 -22.78 0.72 -18.02
C LYS A 164 -22.34 -0.71 -17.69
N ASP A 165 -21.21 -1.15 -18.25
CA ASP A 165 -20.66 -2.49 -18.00
C ASP A 165 -20.35 -2.73 -16.51
N VAL A 166 -19.83 -1.71 -15.82
CA VAL A 166 -19.59 -1.78 -14.38
C VAL A 166 -20.91 -1.87 -13.61
N VAL A 167 -21.86 -0.97 -13.89
CA VAL A 167 -23.14 -0.86 -13.19
C VAL A 167 -23.98 -2.14 -13.31
N ASP A 168 -23.90 -2.82 -14.46
CA ASP A 168 -24.61 -4.08 -14.70
C ASP A 168 -24.13 -5.20 -13.76
N LYS A 169 -22.86 -5.17 -13.32
CA LYS A 169 -22.27 -6.17 -12.42
C LYS A 169 -22.40 -5.83 -10.92
N ILE A 170 -22.83 -4.62 -10.56
CA ILE A 170 -23.03 -4.22 -9.16
C ILE A 170 -24.16 -5.06 -8.54
N ARG A 171 -23.88 -5.65 -7.38
CA ARG A 171 -24.83 -6.45 -6.59
C ARG A 171 -25.38 -5.66 -5.40
N ASP A 172 -24.59 -4.74 -4.85
CA ASP A 172 -25.04 -3.88 -3.75
C ASP A 172 -26.16 -2.94 -4.24
N PRO A 173 -27.38 -3.04 -3.66
CA PRO A 173 -28.52 -2.26 -4.12
C PRO A 173 -28.36 -0.75 -3.87
N VAL A 174 -27.61 -0.35 -2.85
CA VAL A 174 -27.38 1.06 -2.51
C VAL A 174 -26.41 1.68 -3.51
N VAL A 175 -25.29 1.01 -3.79
CA VAL A 175 -24.31 1.47 -4.79
C VAL A 175 -24.95 1.50 -6.18
N LYS A 176 -25.74 0.47 -6.54
CA LYS A 176 -26.44 0.42 -7.82
C LYS A 176 -27.48 1.54 -7.96
N ALA A 177 -28.21 1.83 -6.89
CA ALA A 177 -29.19 2.92 -6.86
C ALA A 177 -28.52 4.29 -7.06
N PHE A 178 -27.34 4.53 -6.49
CA PHE A 178 -26.57 5.76 -6.76
C PHE A 178 -26.34 5.94 -8.27
N TRP A 179 -25.86 4.92 -8.96
CA TRP A 179 -25.54 5.03 -10.39
C TRP A 179 -26.79 5.19 -11.28
N ILE A 180 -27.85 4.42 -11.02
CA ILE A 180 -29.06 4.39 -11.87
C ILE A 180 -30.03 5.53 -11.56
N ASN A 181 -30.18 5.90 -10.28
CA ASN A 181 -31.23 6.82 -9.85
C ASN A 181 -30.71 8.22 -9.51
N GLU A 182 -29.45 8.35 -9.11
CA GLU A 182 -28.88 9.64 -8.72
C GLU A 182 -27.95 10.18 -9.81
N PHE A 183 -26.84 9.49 -10.08
CA PHE A 183 -25.81 9.93 -11.02
C PHE A 183 -26.36 10.05 -12.45
N ALA A 184 -27.15 9.07 -12.92
CA ALA A 184 -27.77 9.12 -14.25
C ALA A 184 -28.77 10.28 -14.45
N ARG A 185 -29.22 10.94 -13.37
CA ARG A 185 -30.09 12.12 -13.45
C ARG A 185 -29.32 13.43 -13.50
N TYR A 186 -27.99 13.40 -13.37
CA TYR A 186 -27.18 14.60 -13.48
C TYR A 186 -27.29 15.15 -14.89
N THR A 187 -27.39 16.47 -15.02
CA THR A 187 -27.23 17.11 -16.33
C THR A 187 -25.78 16.95 -16.77
N GLN A 188 -25.51 16.86 -18.07
CA GLN A 188 -24.14 16.71 -18.58
C GLN A 188 -23.16 17.75 -18.01
N ARG A 189 -23.63 19.00 -17.87
CA ARG A 189 -22.86 20.09 -17.28
C ARG A 189 -22.54 19.82 -15.81
N TYR A 190 -23.55 19.46 -15.02
CA TYR A 190 -23.38 19.20 -13.61
C TYR A 190 -22.53 17.95 -13.34
N GLU A 191 -22.69 16.88 -14.13
CA GLU A 191 -21.84 15.70 -14.09
C GLU A 191 -20.37 16.11 -14.25
N THR A 192 -20.06 16.83 -15.33
CA THR A 192 -18.69 17.28 -15.63
C THR A 192 -18.12 18.13 -14.49
N GLU A 193 -18.89 19.08 -13.96
CA GLU A 193 -18.47 19.93 -12.84
C GLU A 193 -18.25 19.12 -11.54
N ALA A 194 -19.09 18.12 -11.27
CA ALA A 194 -19.02 17.30 -10.06
C ALA A 194 -17.87 16.29 -10.08
N THR A 195 -17.51 15.75 -11.26
CA THR A 195 -16.46 14.74 -11.40
C THR A 195 -15.08 15.31 -11.68
N ALA A 196 -14.97 16.50 -12.27
CA ALA A 196 -13.70 17.08 -12.73
C ALA A 196 -12.64 17.11 -11.62
N ALA A 197 -13.00 17.56 -10.42
CA ALA A 197 -12.06 17.65 -9.30
C ALA A 197 -11.55 16.27 -8.84
N ILE A 198 -12.38 15.23 -8.92
CA ILE A 198 -12.02 13.86 -8.59
C ILE A 198 -11.07 13.32 -9.67
N GLN A 199 -11.46 13.47 -10.94
CA GLN A 199 -10.69 13.01 -12.09
C GLN A 199 -9.30 13.66 -12.15
N ASN A 200 -9.20 14.94 -11.78
CA ASN A 200 -7.93 15.64 -11.69
C ASN A 200 -7.01 15.07 -10.60
N LYS A 201 -7.53 14.78 -9.40
CA LYS A 201 -6.72 14.24 -8.29
C LYS A 201 -6.29 12.81 -8.57
N ILE A 202 -7.23 11.95 -8.95
CA ILE A 202 -6.93 10.56 -9.32
C ILE A 202 -6.03 10.53 -10.56
N GLY A 203 -6.27 11.41 -11.52
CA GLY A 203 -5.40 11.63 -12.68
C GLY A 203 -3.96 11.99 -12.29
N GLN A 204 -3.76 12.88 -11.31
CA GLN A 204 -2.43 13.19 -10.77
C GLN A 204 -1.79 12.00 -10.06
N PHE A 205 -2.57 11.16 -9.38
CA PHE A 205 -2.05 9.93 -8.75
C PHE A 205 -1.46 8.97 -9.79
N ILE A 206 -2.20 8.77 -10.88
CA ILE A 206 -1.92 7.75 -11.89
C ILE A 206 -1.14 8.31 -13.10
N SER A 207 -0.81 9.60 -13.11
CA SER A 207 -0.04 10.21 -14.19
C SER A 207 1.44 9.82 -14.13
N SER A 208 1.94 9.55 -12.92
CA SER A 208 3.28 9.00 -12.71
C SER A 208 3.33 7.56 -13.23
N PRO A 209 4.16 7.25 -14.26
CA PRO A 209 4.31 5.88 -14.74
C PRO A 209 4.74 4.91 -13.64
N LEU A 210 5.54 5.38 -12.67
CA LEU A 210 5.97 4.62 -11.49
C LEU A 210 4.77 4.09 -10.71
N ILE A 211 3.86 5.00 -10.32
CA ILE A 211 2.66 4.61 -9.58
C ILE A 211 1.72 3.81 -10.46
N ARG A 212 1.47 4.26 -11.69
CA ARG A 212 0.55 3.61 -12.62
C ARG A 212 0.93 2.16 -12.92
N ASN A 213 2.23 1.88 -13.09
CA ASN A 213 2.70 0.53 -13.35
C ASN A 213 2.51 -0.38 -12.13
N ILE A 214 2.48 0.16 -10.91
CA ILE A 214 2.23 -0.61 -9.68
C ILE A 214 0.74 -0.90 -9.50
N VAL A 215 -0.10 0.15 -9.53
CA VAL A 215 -1.53 0.06 -9.15
C VAL A 215 -2.48 -0.18 -10.33
N GLY A 216 -1.96 -0.16 -11.56
CA GLY A 216 -2.73 -0.29 -12.79
C GLY A 216 -2.80 -1.71 -13.36
N GLN A 217 -2.10 -2.66 -12.76
CA GLN A 217 -2.14 -4.07 -13.12
C GLN A 217 -3.32 -4.77 -12.42
N GLU A 218 -3.93 -5.76 -13.08
CA GLU A 218 -5.13 -6.44 -12.54
C GLU A 218 -4.80 -7.38 -11.37
N ASP A 219 -3.73 -8.17 -11.50
CA ASP A 219 -3.26 -9.11 -10.48
C ASP A 219 -1.99 -8.58 -9.80
N SER A 220 -1.93 -8.71 -8.47
CA SER A 220 -0.76 -8.33 -7.67
C SER A 220 0.32 -9.40 -7.76
N THR A 221 1.58 -8.96 -7.83
CA THR A 221 2.74 -9.87 -7.82
C THR A 221 3.01 -10.40 -6.41
N VAL A 222 2.54 -9.67 -5.39
CA VAL A 222 2.81 -9.93 -3.99
C VAL A 222 1.52 -10.05 -3.20
N ASP A 223 1.41 -11.13 -2.41
CA ASP A 223 0.33 -11.34 -1.45
C ASP A 223 0.90 -11.28 -0.03
N MET A 224 0.59 -10.22 0.71
CA MET A 224 1.07 -9.99 2.08
C MET A 224 0.65 -11.09 3.06
N ARG A 225 -0.36 -11.91 2.75
CA ARG A 225 -0.78 -13.04 3.60
C ARG A 225 0.06 -14.30 3.39
N LYS A 226 0.84 -14.34 2.30
CA LYS A 226 1.72 -15.46 1.94
C LYS A 226 3.19 -15.16 2.25
N ILE A 227 3.50 -13.93 2.67
CA ILE A 227 4.81 -13.51 3.17
C ILE A 227 4.91 -13.78 4.67
#